data_AF-F5NVP0-F1
#
_entry.id   AF-F5NVP0-F1
#
_cell.length_a   1.000
_cell.length_b   1.000
_cell.length_c   1.000
_cell.angle_alpha   90.00
_cell.angle_beta   90.00
_cell.angle_gamma   90.00
#
_symmetry.space_group_name_H-M   'P 1'
#
loop_
_entity.id
_entity.type
_entity.pdbx_description
1 polymer ?
#
loop_
_entity_poly.entity_id
_entity_poly.type
_entity_poly.pdbx_seq_one_letter_code
_entity_poly.pdbx_strand_id
1 'polypeptide(L)'
;MYILRCAINPVASIRYYYELRSLQCIEDILAIQPTLPARIHRPYLHKGGRAWSRGQYILEHYRFVQNLPEKYSEFLFPQKSVSLVQFIGKDGEDFDIQCSPSGFDREGELMLSCFSIK
;
A
#
# COMPACT_ATOMS: atom_id res chain seq x y z
N MET A 1 -9.99 14.27 12.19
CA MET A 1 -11.09 13.28 12.31
C MET A 1 -10.67 11.85 12.64
N TYR A 2 -9.42 11.42 12.39
CA TYR A 2 -8.96 10.06 12.73
C TYR A 2 -8.98 9.75 14.24
N ILE A 3 -8.48 10.67 15.08
CA ILE A 3 -8.44 10.50 16.54
C ILE A 3 -9.85 10.24 17.12
N LEU A 4 -10.85 10.99 16.64
CA LEU A 4 -12.25 10.78 17.05
C LEU A 4 -12.74 9.36 16.72
N ARG A 5 -12.40 8.84 15.54
CA ARG A 5 -12.77 7.47 15.13
C ARG A 5 -12.01 6.40 15.93
N CYS A 6 -10.78 6.69 16.34
CA CYS A 6 -10.04 5.85 17.29
C CYS A 6 -10.75 5.82 18.65
N ALA A 7 -11.21 6.98 19.14
CA ALA A 7 -11.94 7.08 20.41
C ALA A 7 -13.30 6.37 20.38
N ILE A 8 -13.99 6.36 19.22
CA ILE A 8 -15.24 5.62 19.03
C ILE A 8 -15.01 4.10 18.99
N ASN A 9 -13.86 3.63 18.48
CA ASN A 9 -13.53 2.20 18.40
C ASN A 9 -12.12 1.89 18.92
N PRO A 10 -11.85 2.10 20.22
CA PRO A 10 -10.49 2.09 20.76
C PRO A 10 -9.92 0.68 20.78
N VAL A 11 -10.74 -0.34 21.06
CA VAL A 11 -10.30 -1.74 21.09
C VAL A 11 -9.84 -2.21 19.71
N ALA A 12 -10.60 -1.92 18.65
CA ALA A 12 -10.19 -2.30 17.30
C ALA A 12 -8.91 -1.55 16.87
N SER A 13 -8.79 -0.28 17.22
CA SER A 13 -7.63 0.56 16.89
C SER A 13 -6.36 0.04 17.57
N ILE A 14 -6.41 -0.16 18.89
CA ILE A 14 -5.27 -0.62 19.69
C ILE A 14 -4.81 -2.00 19.23
N ARG A 15 -5.74 -2.96 19.07
CA ARG A 15 -5.39 -4.29 18.58
C ARG A 15 -4.77 -4.24 17.20
N TYR A 16 -5.34 -3.45 16.30
CA TYR A 16 -4.78 -3.26 14.97
C TYR A 16 -3.36 -2.70 15.02
N TYR A 17 -3.06 -1.71 15.85
CA TYR A 17 -1.69 -1.18 15.97
C TYR A 17 -0.69 -2.19 16.55
N TYR A 18 -1.11 -2.99 17.54
CA TYR A 18 -0.26 -4.07 18.06
C TYR A 18 0.06 -5.11 16.98
N GLU A 19 -0.93 -5.52 16.21
CA GLU A 19 -0.75 -6.45 15.09
C GLU A 19 0.05 -5.83 13.95
N LEU A 20 -0.15 -4.55 13.66
CA LEU A 20 0.60 -3.82 12.63
C LEU A 20 2.10 -3.82 12.97
N ARG A 21 2.44 -3.61 14.25
CA ARG A 21 3.81 -3.69 14.75
C ARG A 21 4.41 -5.09 14.65
N SER A 22 3.59 -6.13 14.59
CA SER A 22 4.06 -7.52 14.42
C SER A 22 4.48 -7.85 12.98
N LEU A 23 4.16 -6.98 12.01
CA LEU A 23 4.58 -7.15 10.62
C LEU A 23 6.10 -6.97 10.50
N GLN A 24 6.72 -7.77 9.64
CA GLN A 24 8.14 -7.62 9.31
C GLN A 24 8.39 -6.30 8.56
N CYS A 25 9.51 -5.62 8.83
CA CYS A 25 9.88 -4.36 8.15
C CYS A 25 8.76 -3.30 8.15
N ILE A 26 8.06 -3.15 9.29
CA ILE A 26 6.95 -2.20 9.41
C ILE A 26 7.39 -0.76 9.14
N GLU A 27 8.63 -0.42 9.47
CA GLU A 27 9.22 0.90 9.22
C GLU A 27 9.26 1.21 7.72
N ASP A 28 9.69 0.25 6.89
CA ASP A 28 9.72 0.40 5.42
C ASP A 28 8.30 0.48 4.85
N ILE A 29 7.39 -0.35 5.35
CA ILE A 29 5.97 -0.32 4.97
C ILE A 29 5.37 1.05 5.30
N LEU A 30 5.67 1.64 6.45
CA LEU A 30 5.17 2.95 6.86
C LEU A 30 5.85 4.09 6.10
N ALA A 31 7.10 3.93 5.68
CA ALA A 31 7.78 4.91 4.82
C ALA A 31 7.10 4.99 3.44
N ILE A 32 6.71 3.84 2.89
CA ILE A 32 5.99 3.76 1.60
C ILE A 32 4.52 4.15 1.77
N GLN A 33 3.88 3.72 2.86
CA GLN A 33 2.45 3.86 3.10
C GLN A 33 2.17 4.48 4.48
N PRO A 34 2.41 5.80 4.65
CA PRO A 34 2.30 6.47 5.95
C PRO A 34 0.86 6.53 6.46
N THR A 35 -0.14 6.36 5.60
CA THR A 35 -1.55 6.40 5.98
C THR A 35 -2.09 5.06 6.47
N LEU A 36 -1.27 4.00 6.47
CA LEU A 36 -1.68 2.64 6.87
C LEU A 36 -2.38 2.56 8.22
N PRO A 37 -1.92 3.24 9.29
CA PRO A 37 -2.57 3.18 10.59
C PRO A 37 -4.02 3.70 10.53
N ALA A 38 -4.28 4.69 9.66
CA ALA A 38 -5.59 5.32 9.52
C ALA A 38 -6.57 4.55 8.63
N ARG A 39 -6.11 3.56 7.85
CA ARG A 39 -6.94 2.86 6.85
C ARG A 39 -8.16 2.15 7.45
N ILE A 40 -8.04 1.62 8.67
CA ILE A 40 -9.16 0.93 9.36
C ILE A 40 -10.36 1.83 9.66
N HIS A 41 -10.20 3.15 9.63
CA HIS A 41 -11.24 4.13 9.90
C HIS A 41 -11.74 4.86 8.66
N ARG A 42 -11.35 4.43 7.44
CA ARG A 42 -11.81 5.03 6.19
C ARG A 42 -13.24 4.62 5.88
N PRO A 43 -14.20 5.57 5.77
CA PRO A 43 -15.62 5.25 5.68
C PRO A 43 -15.97 4.59 4.34
N TYR A 44 -15.35 4.97 3.24
CA TYR A 44 -15.64 4.36 1.93
C TYR A 44 -15.20 2.89 1.81
N LEU A 45 -14.36 2.38 2.71
CA LEU A 45 -14.05 0.95 2.84
C LEU A 45 -15.19 0.13 3.49
N HIS A 46 -16.39 0.70 3.69
CA HIS A 46 -17.51 0.07 4.39
C HIS A 46 -17.98 -1.28 3.81
N LYS A 47 -17.67 -1.61 2.55
CA LYS A 47 -17.94 -2.95 1.99
C LYS A 47 -17.15 -4.08 2.69
N GLY A 48 -16.12 -3.75 3.48
CA GLY A 48 -15.29 -4.72 4.23
C GLY A 48 -15.71 -4.98 5.69
N GLY A 49 -16.87 -4.48 6.14
CA GLY A 49 -17.37 -4.74 7.50
C GLY A 49 -16.89 -3.76 8.59
N ARG A 50 -16.87 -4.21 9.85
CA ARG A 50 -16.50 -3.38 11.02
C ARG A 50 -15.02 -2.95 10.95
N ALA A 51 -14.61 -1.94 11.74
CA ALA A 51 -13.22 -1.48 11.81
C ALA A 51 -12.22 -2.62 12.07
N TRP A 52 -12.60 -3.59 12.91
CA TRP A 52 -11.82 -4.79 13.18
C TRP A 52 -11.60 -5.66 11.93
N SER A 53 -12.67 -6.03 11.23
CA SER A 53 -12.61 -6.87 10.02
C SER A 53 -11.74 -6.24 8.94
N ARG A 54 -11.86 -4.92 8.76
CA ARG A 54 -10.99 -4.16 7.86
C ARG A 54 -9.52 -4.25 8.27
N GLY A 55 -9.22 -4.13 9.56
CA GLY A 55 -7.86 -4.31 10.08
C GLY A 55 -7.31 -5.70 9.77
N GLN A 56 -8.12 -6.75 9.93
CA GLN A 56 -7.71 -8.12 9.60
C GLN A 56 -7.36 -8.28 8.12
N TYR A 57 -8.22 -7.81 7.20
CA TYR A 57 -7.93 -7.90 5.77
C TYR A 57 -6.65 -7.15 5.36
N ILE A 58 -6.41 -5.98 5.98
CA ILE A 58 -5.17 -5.25 5.76
C ILE A 58 -3.97 -6.08 6.24
N LEU A 59 -4.00 -6.58 7.47
CA LEU A 59 -2.90 -7.38 8.04
C LEU A 59 -2.64 -8.66 7.25
N GLU A 60 -3.69 -9.37 6.85
CA GLU A 60 -3.62 -10.57 6.01
C GLU A 60 -2.98 -10.27 4.66
N HIS A 61 -3.34 -9.14 4.03
CA HIS A 61 -2.71 -8.70 2.80
C HIS A 61 -1.19 -8.49 2.98
N TYR A 62 -0.76 -7.74 3.99
CA TYR A 62 0.67 -7.50 4.22
C TYR A 62 1.42 -8.79 4.56
N ARG A 63 0.83 -9.68 5.39
CA ARG A 63 1.41 -11.00 5.68
C ARG A 63 1.51 -11.85 4.42
N PHE A 64 0.50 -11.84 3.55
CA PHE A 64 0.54 -12.54 2.28
C PHE A 64 1.70 -12.04 1.41
N VAL A 65 1.83 -10.71 1.26
CA VAL A 65 2.90 -10.11 0.47
C VAL A 65 4.28 -10.42 1.05
N GLN A 66 4.44 -10.37 2.39
CA GLN A 66 5.70 -10.72 3.08
C GLN A 66 6.12 -12.18 2.89
N ASN A 67 5.17 -13.08 2.66
CA ASN A 67 5.45 -14.49 2.39
C ASN A 67 5.78 -14.78 0.91
N LEU A 68 5.74 -13.78 0.03
CA LEU A 68 6.14 -13.95 -1.37
C LEU A 68 7.67 -14.03 -1.49
N PRO A 69 8.18 -14.72 -2.53
CA PRO A 69 9.61 -14.71 -2.83
C PRO A 69 10.18 -13.30 -2.93
N GLU A 70 11.39 -13.09 -2.39
CA GLU A 70 12.06 -11.79 -2.29
C GLU A 70 12.13 -11.03 -3.62
N LYS A 71 12.22 -11.74 -4.75
CA LYS A 71 12.19 -11.16 -6.10
C LYS A 71 10.95 -10.30 -6.40
N TYR A 72 9.85 -10.47 -5.66
CA TYR A 72 8.64 -9.68 -5.82
C TYR A 72 8.57 -8.48 -4.87
N SER A 73 9.42 -8.44 -3.84
CA SER A 73 9.39 -7.39 -2.82
C SER A 73 9.66 -6.00 -3.40
N GLU A 74 10.60 -5.90 -4.34
CA GLU A 74 10.97 -4.64 -5.01
C GLU A 74 9.80 -4.03 -5.80
N PHE A 75 8.90 -4.86 -6.32
CA PHE A 75 7.74 -4.40 -7.08
C PHE A 75 6.52 -4.10 -6.20
N LEU A 76 6.37 -4.82 -5.08
CA LEU A 76 5.22 -4.68 -4.17
C LEU A 76 5.46 -3.64 -3.08
N PHE A 77 6.72 -3.35 -2.77
CA PHE A 77 7.16 -2.29 -1.86
C PHE A 77 8.29 -1.45 -2.47
N PRO A 78 8.06 -0.80 -3.62
CA PRO A 78 9.06 0.04 -4.25
C PRO A 78 9.31 1.29 -3.39
N GLN A 79 10.56 1.51 -2.97
CA GLN A 79 10.95 2.79 -2.36
C GLN A 79 11.24 3.88 -3.40
N LYS A 80 11.46 3.48 -4.66
CA LYS A 80 11.72 4.35 -5.81
C LYS A 80 10.97 3.78 -7.01
N SER A 81 10.83 4.56 -8.09
CA SER A 81 10.25 4.04 -9.32
C SER A 81 11.07 2.87 -9.88
N VAL A 82 10.41 1.75 -10.17
CA VAL A 82 10.96 0.52 -10.73
C VAL A 82 10.35 0.30 -12.10
N SER A 83 11.17 0.15 -13.15
CA SER A 83 10.69 -0.19 -14.49
C SER A 83 10.17 -1.64 -14.52
N LEU A 84 8.94 -1.81 -15.01
CA LEU A 84 8.31 -3.11 -15.17
C LEU A 84 8.50 -3.64 -16.59
N VAL A 85 8.33 -2.78 -17.59
CA VAL A 85 8.45 -3.17 -19.00
C VAL A 85 8.76 -1.95 -19.86
N GLN A 86 9.66 -2.16 -20.83
CA GLN A 86 9.94 -1.22 -21.90
C GLN A 86 9.49 -1.83 -23.23
N PHE A 87 8.85 -1.03 -24.08
CA PHE A 87 8.37 -1.48 -25.38
C PHE A 87 8.33 -0.34 -26.39
N ILE A 88 8.37 -0.72 -27.67
CA ILE A 88 8.30 0.22 -28.79
C ILE A 88 6.84 0.35 -29.23
N GLY A 89 6.35 1.58 -29.28
CA GLY A 89 5.04 1.92 -29.82
C GLY A 89 4.97 1.76 -31.33
N LYS A 90 3.76 1.86 -31.87
CA LYS A 90 3.50 1.69 -33.31
C LYS A 90 4.33 2.62 -34.20
N ASP A 91 4.58 3.84 -33.71
CA ASP A 91 5.27 4.89 -34.46
C ASP A 91 6.78 4.97 -34.12
N GLY A 92 7.33 3.94 -33.48
CA GLY A 92 8.75 3.87 -33.14
C GLY A 92 9.15 4.59 -31.85
N GLU A 93 8.18 5.07 -31.07
CA GLU A 93 8.41 5.72 -29.77
C GLU A 93 8.71 4.67 -28.69
N ASP A 94 9.70 4.93 -27.81
CA ASP A 94 9.96 4.07 -26.66
C ASP A 94 9.03 4.42 -25.49
N PHE A 95 8.45 3.39 -24.89
CA PHE A 95 7.61 3.51 -23.70
C PHE A 95 8.20 2.72 -22.55
N ASP A 96 8.03 3.24 -21.34
CA ASP A 96 8.39 2.58 -20.09
C ASP A 96 7.25 2.64 -19.10
N ILE A 97 6.80 1.48 -18.66
CA ILE A 97 5.83 1.34 -17.58
C ILE A 97 6.61 1.11 -16.30
N GLN A 98 6.48 2.04 -15.36
CA GLN A 98 7.12 2.00 -14.06
C GLN A 98 6.08 1.79 -12.95
N CYS A 99 6.49 1.10 -11.89
CA CYS A 99 5.79 1.05 -10.62
C CYS A 99 6.50 1.96 -9.62
N SER A 100 5.78 2.83 -8.93
CA SER A 100 6.35 3.75 -7.95
C SER A 100 5.54 3.78 -6.66
N PRO A 101 6.18 4.14 -5.53
CA PRO A 101 5.45 4.49 -4.33
C PRO A 101 4.58 5.72 -4.62
N SER A 102 3.33 5.67 -4.17
CA SER A 102 2.25 6.66 -4.36
C SER A 102 2.69 8.10 -4.66
N GLY A 103 2.94 8.42 -5.93
CA GLY A 103 3.37 9.75 -6.34
C GLY A 103 2.20 10.75 -6.45
N PHE A 104 1.01 10.26 -6.79
CA PHE A 104 -0.17 11.10 -7.06
C PHE A 104 -1.41 10.71 -6.26
N ASP A 105 -1.36 9.61 -5.51
CA ASP A 105 -2.54 9.09 -4.83
C ASP A 105 -2.63 9.58 -3.37
N ARG A 106 -3.87 9.85 -2.92
CA ARG A 106 -4.16 10.34 -1.57
C ARG A 106 -4.10 9.23 -0.51
N GLU A 107 -4.00 7.98 -0.95
CA GLU A 107 -4.20 6.82 -0.10
C GLU A 107 -3.01 5.87 -0.05
N GLY A 108 -1.88 6.23 -0.68
CA GLY A 108 -0.62 5.49 -0.57
C GLY A 108 -0.61 4.14 -1.30
N GLU A 109 -1.44 3.98 -2.34
CA GLU A 109 -1.44 2.79 -3.18
C GLU A 109 -0.25 2.79 -4.15
N LEU A 110 0.16 1.60 -4.61
CA LEU A 110 1.16 1.48 -5.66
C LEU A 110 0.66 2.17 -6.92
N MET A 111 1.52 2.99 -7.51
CA MET A 111 1.19 3.72 -8.72
C MET A 111 1.88 3.11 -9.92
N LEU A 112 1.11 2.85 -10.98
CA LEU A 112 1.62 2.53 -12.30
C LEU A 112 1.65 3.78 -13.15
N SER A 113 2.81 4.11 -13.70
CA SER A 113 3.03 5.28 -14.55
C SER A 113 3.65 4.86 -15.87
N CYS A 114 3.13 5.37 -16.98
CA CYS A 114 3.67 5.16 -18.31
C CYS A 114 4.38 6.43 -18.77
N PHE A 115 5.65 6.31 -19.14
CA PHE A 115 6.47 7.39 -19.67
C PHE A 115 6.83 7.10 -21.13
N SER A 116 6.80 8.13 -21.97
CA SER A 116 7.44 8.08 -23.28
C SER A 116 8.89 8.52 -23.11
N ILE A 117 9.81 7.65 -23.49
CA ILE A 117 11.25 7.90 -23.48
C ILE A 117 11.62 8.27 -24.92
N LYS A 118 12.30 9.41 -25.07
CA LYS A 118 12.77 9.91 -26.36
C LYS A 118 14.19 9.46 -26.66
#